data_AF-A0A3C0JDA4-F1
#
_entry.id   AF-A0A3C0JDA4-F1
#
_cell.length_a   1.000
_cell.length_b   1.000
_cell.length_c   1.000
_cell.angle_alpha   90.00
_cell.angle_beta   90.00
_cell.angle_gamma   90.00
#
_symmetry.space_group_name_H-M   'P 1'
#
loop_
_entity.id
_entity.type
_entity.pdbx_description
1 polymer ?
#
loop_
_entity_poly.entity_id
_entity_poly.type
_entity_poly.pdbx_seq_one_letter_code
_entity_poly.pdbx_strand_id
1 'polypeptide(L)' 'VEVIAAGEPAALDALAEWLRAGPPLARVEAVSREPWQATVSTGFTTG' A
#
# COMPACT_ATOMS: atom_id res chain seq x y z
N VAL A 1 -9.27 3.67 -0.94
CA VAL A 1 -8.57 2.46 -1.44
C VAL A 1 -7.91 1.80 -0.26
N GLU A 2 -8.03 0.49 -0.11
CA GLU A 2 -7.30 -0.29 0.88
C GLU A 2 -6.21 -1.09 0.18
N VAL A 3 -5.01 -1.12 0.76
CA VAL A 3 -3.86 -1.86 0.22
C VAL A 3 -3.28 -2.70 1.34
N ILE A 4 -3.28 -4.03 1.15
CA ILE A 4 -2.67 -4.99 2.06
C ILE A 4 -1.38 -5.47 1.40
N ALA A 5 -0.24 -5.20 2.04
CA ALA A 5 1.06 -5.57 1.52
C ALA A 5 1.94 -6.16 2.64
N ALA A 6 2.70 -7.20 2.29
CA ALA A 6 3.72 -7.78 3.15
C ALA A 6 5.01 -7.96 2.33
N GLY A 7 6.16 -7.68 2.95
CA GLY A 7 7.45 -7.75 2.30
C GLY A 7 8.53 -7.05 3.12
N GLU A 8 9.68 -6.81 2.48
CA GLU A 8 10.81 -6.13 3.09
C GLU A 8 10.40 -4.73 3.59
N PRO A 9 10.83 -4.29 4.79
CA PRO A 9 10.45 -2.98 5.34
C PRO A 9 10.70 -1.82 4.37
N ALA A 10 11.86 -1.81 3.70
CA ALA A 10 12.20 -0.76 2.72
C ALA A 10 11.25 -0.73 1.52
N ALA A 11 10.74 -1.89 1.08
CA ALA A 11 9.77 -1.95 -0.02
C ALA A 11 8.39 -1.43 0.41
N LEU A 12 7.99 -1.71 1.66
CA LEU A 12 6.75 -1.17 2.24
C LEU A 12 6.82 0.34 2.43
N ASP A 13 7.98 0.86 2.83
CA ASP A 13 8.20 2.30 2.98
C ASP A 13 8.14 3.01 1.62
N ALA A 14 8.80 2.48 0.59
CA ALA A 14 8.73 3.00 -0.78
C ALA A 14 7.29 2.97 -1.34
N LEU A 15 6.53 1.90 -1.06
CA LEU A 15 5.12 1.82 -1.45
C LEU A 15 4.28 2.89 -0.75
N ALA A 16 4.48 3.10 0.56
CA ALA A 16 3.76 4.12 1.32
C ALA A 16 4.06 5.53 0.81
N GLU A 17 5.30 5.82 0.42
CA GLU A 17 5.68 7.08 -0.21
C GLU A 17 5.00 7.26 -1.57
N TRP A 18 5.02 6.22 -2.41
CA TRP A 18 4.34 6.25 -3.71
C TRP A 18 2.84 6.48 -3.56
N LEU A 19 2.19 5.81 -2.60
CA LEU A 19 0.76 5.95 -2.33
C LEU A 19 0.37 7.38 -1.92
N ARG A 20 1.26 8.15 -1.29
CA ARG A 20 0.97 9.55 -0.94
C ARG A 20 0.91 10.46 -2.16
N ALA A 21 1.75 10.21 -3.16
CA ALA A 21 1.68 10.92 -4.43
C ALA A 21 0.50 10.41 -5.27
N GLY A 22 0.31 9.08 -5.27
CA GLY A 22 -0.64 8.39 -6.12
C GLY A 22 -0.23 8.38 -7.60
N PRO A 23 -0.97 7.65 -8.45
CA PRO A 23 -0.79 7.72 -9.89
C PRO A 23 -1.19 9.11 -10.43
N PRO A 24 -0.71 9.53 -11.62
CA PRO A 24 -0.90 10.89 -12.15
C PRO A 24 -2.35 11.39 -12.24
N LEU A 25 -3.32 10.48 -12.31
CA LEU A 25 -4.75 10.80 -12.41
C LEU A 25 -5.48 10.74 -11.07
N ALA A 26 -4.82 10.31 -9.99
CA ALA A 26 -5.40 10.25 -8.66
C ALA A 26 -5.03 11.49 -7.86
N ARG A 27 -5.98 11.94 -7.04
CA ARG A 27 -5.72 12.91 -5.97
C ARG A 27 -5.84 12.19 -4.64
N VAL A 28 -4.72 12.04 -3.94
CA VAL A 28 -4.67 11.38 -2.63
C VAL A 28 -4.78 12.43 -1.54
N GLU A 29 -5.78 12.30 -0.67
CA GLU A 29 -5.98 13.23 0.44
C GLU A 29 -5.18 12.84 1.68
N ALA A 30 -5.10 11.54 1.96
CA ALA A 30 -4.36 11.00 3.09
C ALA A 30 -3.98 9.53 2.86
N VAL A 31 -2.90 9.09 3.53
CA VAL A 31 -2.48 7.69 3.60
C VAL A 31 -2.23 7.34 5.06
N SER A 32 -2.97 6.36 5.58
CA SER A 32 -2.75 5.76 6.91
C SER A 32 -2.06 4.41 6.74
N ARG A 33 -1.15 4.08 7.66
CA ARG A 33 -0.50 2.77 7.73
C ARG A 33 -0.84 2.13 9.06
N GLU A 34 -1.35 0.90 8.99
CA GLU A 34 -1.74 0.11 10.15
C GLU A 34 -1.12 -1.28 10.07
N PRO A 35 -0.75 -1.90 11.20
CA PRO A 35 -0.26 -3.27 11.22
C PRO A 35 -1.37 -4.24 10.81
N TRP A 36 -1.04 -5.19 9.93
CA TRP A 36 -1.95 -6.24 9.49
C TRP A 36 -1.52 -7.58 10.06
N GLN A 37 -2.46 -8.32 10.67
CA GLN A 37 -2.19 -9.59 11.34
C GLN A 37 -2.75 -10.81 10.61
N ALA A 38 -3.58 -10.62 9.58
CA ALA A 38 -4.15 -11.72 8.82
C ALA A 38 -3.27 -12.08 7.61
N THR A 39 -3.65 -13.16 6.91
CA THR A 39 -2.95 -13.63 5.72
C THR A 39 -2.96 -12.58 4.62
N VAL A 40 -1.83 -12.42 3.94
CA VAL A 40 -1.71 -11.60 2.72
C VAL A 40 -1.74 -12.53 1.51
N SER A 41 -2.44 -12.10 0.45
CA SER A 41 -2.50 -12.86 -0.80
C SER A 41 -1.11 -12.96 -1.45
N THR A 42 -0.88 -14.07 -2.15
CA THR A 42 0.34 -14.21 -2.96
C THR A 42 0.21 -13.37 -4.23
N GLY A 43 1.22 -12.54 -4.51
CA GLY A 43 1.20 -11.60 -5.62
C GLY A 43 0.44 -10.31 -5.28
N PHE A 44 -0.04 -9.61 -6.31
CA PHE A 44 -0.84 -8.38 -6.16
C PHE A 44 -2.14 -8.52 -6.95
N THR A 45 -3.27 -8.48 -6.26
CA THR A 45 -4.61 -8.66 -6.87
C THR A 45 -5.54 -7.53 -6.46
N THR A 46 -6.48 -7.19 -7.33
CA THR A 46 -7.55 -6.21 -7.10
C THR A 46 -8.90 -6.90 -7.24
N GLY A 47 -9.86 -6.56 -6.39
CA GLY A 47 -11.21 -7.16 -6.39
C GLY A 47 -12.19 -6.33 -5.58
#